data_AF-A0A183FD28-F1
#
_entry.id   AF-A0A183FD28-F1
#
_cell.length_a   1.000
_cell.length_b   1.000
_cell.length_c   1.000
_cell.angle_alpha   90.00
_cell.angle_beta   90.00
_cell.angle_gamma   90.00
#
_symmetry.space_group_name_H-M   'P 1'
#
loop_
_entity.id
_entity.type
_entity.pdbx_description
1 polymer ?
#
loop_
_entity_poly.entity_id
_entity_poly.type
_entity_poly.pdbx_seq_one_letter_code
_entity_poly.pdbx_strand_id
1 'polypeptide(L)'
;MAQGKENDGGTDDSPEAQVVPKELMMPVCDASNNKMIFLGAVKIEIRRSGAVLKSRSEKGHLNYECKDGCLKTTTLGQLVGIQFPGALANRTIGTLWEAWRAASVFVRGDIDVASKIKFCKEGAVCLDEEALISVLRLAYDKCVDWTEFVCVTDGIKKHERIDDYGFETTHDSALKKLKRSLEEDEKAKRPIKDSPTGFAAPACGALLEKDGVK
;
A
#
# COMPACT_ATOMS: atom_id res chain seq x y z
N MET A 1 -49.38 -4.31 32.82
CA MET A 1 -48.23 -3.41 32.63
C MET A 1 -47.01 -4.32 32.45
N ALA A 2 -46.23 -4.35 31.38
CA ALA A 2 -46.15 -3.59 30.13
C ALA A 2 -45.65 -4.53 29.01
N GLN A 3 -46.03 -4.24 27.77
CA GLN A 3 -45.48 -4.83 26.55
C GLN A 3 -44.16 -4.16 26.15
N GLY A 4 -43.37 -4.88 25.34
CA GLY A 4 -42.42 -4.34 24.36
C GLY A 4 -40.97 -4.35 24.81
N LYS A 5 -39.98 -4.59 23.96
CA LYS A 5 -39.93 -4.95 22.53
C LYS A 5 -38.51 -5.45 22.28
N GLU A 6 -38.35 -6.47 21.43
CA GLU A 6 -37.09 -6.77 20.74
C GLU A 6 -36.57 -5.52 20.03
N ASN A 7 -35.25 -5.39 19.96
CA ASN A 7 -34.58 -4.75 18.84
C ASN A 7 -33.22 -5.43 18.67
N ASP A 8 -33.26 -6.49 17.88
CA ASP A 8 -32.14 -7.04 17.14
C ASP A 8 -31.70 -5.97 16.12
N GLY A 9 -30.47 -5.50 16.25
CA GLY A 9 -29.92 -4.39 15.48
C GLY A 9 -28.65 -4.81 14.75
N GLY A 10 -28.64 -6.00 14.17
CA GLY A 10 -27.61 -6.41 13.21
C GLY A 10 -27.85 -5.67 11.89
N THR A 11 -27.17 -4.54 11.69
CA THR A 11 -27.04 -3.95 10.35
C THR A 11 -26.21 -4.90 9.48
N ASP A 12 -26.90 -5.60 8.58
CA ASP A 12 -26.31 -6.28 7.44
C ASP A 12 -25.70 -5.23 6.50
N ASP A 13 -24.42 -4.90 6.72
CA ASP A 13 -23.63 -3.97 5.89
C ASP A 13 -23.01 -4.72 4.68
N SER A 14 -23.76 -5.63 4.06
CA SER A 14 -23.35 -6.25 2.80
C SER A 14 -23.26 -5.18 1.69
N PRO A 15 -22.18 -5.13 0.89
CA PRO A 15 -21.99 -4.07 -0.08
C PRO A 15 -23.06 -4.15 -1.18
N GLU A 16 -23.84 -3.07 -1.33
CA GLU A 16 -24.85 -2.98 -2.37
C GLU A 16 -24.21 -2.83 -3.76
N ALA A 17 -24.61 -3.72 -4.66
CA ALA A 17 -24.10 -3.77 -6.02
C ALA A 17 -24.95 -2.83 -6.92
N GLN A 18 -24.35 -1.74 -7.41
CA GLN A 18 -25.03 -0.76 -8.27
C GLN A 18 -24.76 -1.07 -9.75
N VAL A 19 -25.80 -1.21 -10.57
CA VAL A 19 -25.62 -1.45 -12.01
C VAL A 19 -25.06 -0.18 -12.67
N VAL A 20 -23.97 -0.32 -13.41
CA VAL A 20 -23.37 0.78 -14.19
C VAL A 20 -24.22 1.01 -15.44
N PRO A 21 -24.67 2.24 -15.75
CA PRO A 21 -25.35 2.56 -17.00
C PRO A 21 -24.49 2.23 -18.23
N LYS A 22 -25.12 1.73 -19.30
CA LYS A 22 -24.41 1.34 -20.53
C LYS A 22 -23.62 2.49 -21.15
N GLU A 23 -24.09 3.73 -21.00
CA GLU A 23 -23.40 4.91 -21.54
C GLU A 23 -22.06 5.21 -20.84
N LEU A 24 -21.89 4.76 -19.59
CA LEU A 24 -20.68 4.97 -18.78
C LEU A 24 -19.71 3.78 -18.86
N MET A 25 -20.07 2.70 -19.57
CA MET A 25 -19.20 1.55 -19.74
C MET A 25 -18.11 1.85 -20.77
N MET A 26 -16.85 1.82 -20.32
CA MET A 26 -15.72 1.92 -21.23
C MET A 26 -15.61 0.64 -22.08
N PRO A 27 -15.23 0.74 -23.37
CA PRO A 27 -14.95 -0.43 -24.18
C PRO A 27 -13.76 -1.19 -23.59
N VAL A 28 -13.97 -2.48 -23.37
CA VAL A 28 -12.93 -3.42 -22.93
C VAL A 28 -12.55 -4.26 -24.14
N CYS A 29 -11.25 -4.38 -24.40
CA CYS A 29 -10.75 -5.21 -25.48
C CYS A 29 -10.05 -6.45 -24.92
N ASP A 30 -10.08 -7.56 -25.65
CA ASP A 30 -9.24 -8.73 -25.37
C ASP A 30 -7.76 -8.44 -25.68
N ALA A 31 -6.88 -9.42 -25.43
CA ALA A 31 -5.45 -9.30 -25.69
C ALA A 31 -5.09 -9.09 -27.19
N SER A 32 -6.01 -9.46 -28.09
CA SER A 32 -5.91 -9.29 -29.54
C SER A 32 -6.55 -7.98 -30.02
N ASN A 33 -6.94 -7.10 -29.09
CA ASN A 33 -7.58 -5.82 -29.33
C ASN A 33 -9.01 -5.92 -29.93
N ASN A 34 -9.67 -7.07 -29.82
CA ASN A 34 -11.07 -7.20 -30.20
C ASN A 34 -11.97 -6.68 -29.08
N LYS A 35 -13.01 -5.92 -29.47
CA LYS A 35 -13.98 -5.37 -28.52
C LYS A 35 -14.79 -6.50 -27.87
N MET A 36 -14.68 -6.61 -26.55
CA MET A 36 -15.47 -7.53 -25.73
C MET A 36 -16.83 -6.89 -25.44
N ILE A 37 -17.90 -7.68 -25.56
CA ILE A 37 -19.26 -7.26 -25.24
C ILE A 37 -19.61 -7.81 -23.87
N PHE A 38 -19.71 -6.93 -22.88
CA PHE A 38 -20.20 -7.27 -21.55
C PHE A 38 -21.72 -7.09 -21.48
N LEU A 39 -22.42 -8.04 -20.85
CA LEU A 39 -23.87 -7.98 -20.68
C LEU A 39 -24.31 -6.90 -19.67
N GLY A 40 -23.39 -6.51 -18.80
CA GLY A 40 -23.55 -5.45 -17.82
C GLY A 40 -22.26 -5.27 -17.01
N ALA A 41 -22.20 -4.20 -16.24
CA ALA A 41 -21.17 -3.98 -15.23
C ALA A 41 -21.85 -3.54 -13.94
N VAL A 42 -21.27 -3.93 -12.82
CA VAL A 42 -21.79 -3.61 -11.49
C VAL A 42 -20.68 -2.94 -10.69
N LYS A 43 -20.96 -1.77 -10.14
CA LYS A 43 -20.12 -1.06 -9.19
C LYS A 43 -20.46 -1.56 -7.80
N ILE A 44 -19.50 -2.20 -7.15
CA ILE A 44 -19.60 -2.60 -5.75
C ILE A 44 -18.82 -1.57 -4.94
N GLU A 45 -19.50 -0.75 -4.16
CA GLU A 45 -18.83 0.13 -3.19
C GLU A 45 -18.44 -0.68 -1.96
N ILE A 46 -17.17 -1.08 -1.89
CA ILE A 46 -16.64 -1.71 -0.68
C ILE A 46 -16.42 -0.60 0.35
N ARG A 47 -17.29 -0.52 1.36
CA ARG A 47 -17.09 0.32 2.54
C ARG A 47 -15.93 -0.24 3.36
N ARG A 48 -14.69 0.14 3.04
CA ARG A 48 -13.54 -0.21 3.88
C ARG A 48 -13.48 0.76 5.05
N SER A 49 -13.92 0.32 6.23
CA SER A 49 -13.61 1.03 7.47
C SER A 49 -12.10 0.94 7.72
N GLY A 50 -11.45 2.05 8.08
CA GLY A 50 -10.02 2.05 8.39
C GLY A 50 -9.65 1.02 9.46
N ALA A 51 -8.41 0.53 9.41
CA ALA A 51 -7.91 -0.52 10.29
C ALA A 51 -7.98 -0.10 11.77
N VAL A 52 -8.34 -1.05 12.62
CA VAL A 52 -8.37 -0.91 14.09
C VAL A 52 -7.33 -1.86 14.65
N LEU A 53 -6.14 -1.35 14.90
CA LEU A 53 -4.99 -2.10 15.38
C LEU A 53 -4.98 -2.00 16.91
N LYS A 54 -5.30 -3.08 17.60
CA LYS A 54 -5.45 -3.17 19.05
C LYS A 54 -4.26 -3.84 19.75
N SER A 55 -3.39 -4.49 19.00
CA SER A 55 -2.29 -5.28 19.53
C SER A 55 -1.07 -5.26 18.63
N ARG A 56 0.10 -5.43 19.23
CA ARG A 56 1.39 -5.56 18.51
C ARG A 56 1.46 -6.76 17.55
N SER A 57 0.57 -7.74 17.65
CA SER A 57 0.54 -8.92 16.77
C SER A 57 -0.23 -8.69 15.46
N GLU A 58 -0.93 -7.57 15.32
CA GLU A 58 -1.70 -7.27 14.12
C GLU A 58 -0.81 -6.64 13.03
N LYS A 59 -0.97 -7.12 11.80
CA LYS A 59 -0.31 -6.52 10.63
C LYS A 59 -0.70 -5.05 10.54
N GLY A 60 0.27 -4.19 10.28
CA GLY A 60 0.06 -2.74 10.27
C GLY A 60 0.35 -2.06 11.60
N HIS A 61 0.43 -2.78 12.71
CA HIS A 61 0.86 -2.19 13.98
C HIS A 61 2.36 -1.82 13.89
N LEU A 62 2.78 -0.63 14.32
CA LEU A 62 4.19 -0.21 14.14
C LEU A 62 5.21 -1.06 14.93
N ASN A 63 4.77 -1.72 16.01
CA ASN A 63 5.54 -2.74 16.73
C ASN A 63 5.35 -4.17 16.20
N TYR A 64 4.70 -4.35 15.05
CA TYR A 64 4.49 -5.66 14.47
C TYR A 64 5.83 -6.28 14.04
N GLU A 65 6.10 -7.46 14.56
CA GLU A 65 7.20 -8.31 14.14
C GLU A 65 6.68 -9.40 13.21
N CYS A 66 7.11 -9.35 11.96
CA CYS A 66 6.85 -10.42 11.00
C CYS A 66 7.51 -11.73 11.47
N LYS A 67 6.79 -12.85 11.35
CA LYS A 67 7.27 -14.18 11.78
C LYS A 67 8.51 -14.63 11.03
N ASP A 68 8.61 -14.26 9.77
CA ASP A 68 9.76 -14.57 8.91
C ASP A 68 10.96 -13.66 9.18
N GLY A 69 10.81 -12.66 10.05
CA GLY A 69 11.89 -11.76 10.44
C GLY A 69 12.40 -10.89 9.29
N CYS A 70 11.59 -10.60 8.27
CA CYS A 70 12.00 -9.87 7.06
C CYS A 70 12.74 -8.55 7.34
N LEU A 71 12.37 -7.84 8.40
CA LEU A 71 13.00 -6.58 8.77
C LEU A 71 14.31 -6.76 9.53
N LYS A 72 14.54 -7.92 10.16
CA LYS A 72 15.75 -8.20 10.93
C LYS A 72 17.01 -8.30 10.06
N THR A 73 16.85 -8.54 8.76
CA THR A 73 17.94 -8.49 7.76
C THR A 73 18.05 -7.15 7.05
N THR A 74 17.10 -6.24 7.28
CA THR A 74 17.01 -4.92 6.67
C THR A 74 17.69 -3.90 7.59
N THR A 75 18.44 -2.94 7.05
CA THR A 75 19.18 -1.95 7.84
C THR A 75 18.65 -0.53 7.66
N LEU A 76 18.91 0.35 8.63
CA LEU A 76 18.51 1.77 8.56
C LEU A 76 19.08 2.48 7.32
N GLY A 77 20.27 2.09 6.87
CA GLY A 77 20.90 2.66 5.66
C GLY A 77 20.17 2.36 4.35
N GLN A 78 19.20 1.44 4.36
CA GLN A 78 18.37 1.14 3.19
C GLN A 78 17.15 2.08 3.07
N LEU A 79 16.91 2.95 4.06
CA LEU A 79 15.85 3.95 3.99
C LEU A 79 16.20 5.01 2.94
N VAL A 80 15.41 5.05 1.88
CA VAL A 80 15.58 6.05 0.81
C VAL A 80 15.26 7.44 1.35
N GLY A 81 16.11 8.41 1.00
CA GLY A 81 15.95 9.82 1.38
C GLY A 81 16.50 10.20 2.76
N ILE A 82 17.01 9.24 3.55
CA ILE A 82 17.52 9.50 4.90
C ILE A 82 18.95 8.98 5.02
N GLN A 83 19.86 9.87 5.41
CA GLN A 83 21.29 9.55 5.55
C GLN A 83 21.62 9.21 7.00
N PHE A 84 22.10 7.99 7.22
CA PHE A 84 22.58 7.53 8.52
C PHE A 84 24.11 7.39 8.51
N PRO A 85 24.80 7.81 9.58
CA PRO A 85 26.25 7.69 9.67
C PRO A 85 26.69 6.27 10.07
N GLY A 86 27.65 5.72 9.30
CA GLY A 86 28.49 4.58 9.69
C GLY A 86 27.74 3.40 10.33
N ALA A 87 28.11 3.07 11.57
CA ALA A 87 27.53 1.95 12.30
C ALA A 87 26.01 2.04 12.48
N LEU A 88 25.43 3.24 12.50
CA LEU A 88 23.99 3.41 12.62
C LEU A 88 23.26 2.99 11.33
N ALA A 89 23.85 3.25 10.16
CA ALA A 89 23.31 2.77 8.89
C ALA A 89 23.27 1.24 8.80
N ASN A 90 24.20 0.56 9.46
CA ASN A 90 24.28 -0.91 9.50
C ASN A 90 23.40 -1.53 10.59
N ARG A 91 22.74 -0.73 11.44
CA ARG A 91 21.82 -1.24 12.45
C ARG A 91 20.60 -1.86 11.77
N THR A 92 20.30 -3.10 12.13
CA THR A 92 19.12 -3.82 11.63
C THR A 92 17.84 -3.26 12.22
N ILE A 93 16.75 -3.37 11.48
CA ILE A 93 15.43 -2.91 11.90
C ILE A 93 14.73 -4.02 12.68
N GLY A 94 14.38 -3.76 13.94
CA GLY A 94 13.51 -4.65 14.72
C GLY A 94 12.05 -4.49 14.29
N THR A 95 11.52 -3.29 14.54
CA THR A 95 10.14 -2.90 14.20
C THR A 95 10.11 -1.57 13.44
N LEU A 96 8.97 -1.27 12.81
CA LEU A 96 8.79 0.03 12.15
C LEU A 96 8.83 1.18 13.16
N TRP A 97 8.35 0.97 14.38
CA TRP A 97 8.44 1.97 15.46
C TRP A 97 9.89 2.37 15.75
N GLU A 98 10.80 1.41 15.87
CA GLU A 98 12.22 1.69 16.10
C GLU A 98 12.86 2.39 14.92
N ALA A 99 12.58 1.92 13.70
CA ALA A 99 13.08 2.54 12.48
C ALA A 99 12.57 3.97 12.32
N TRP A 100 11.29 4.20 12.61
CA TRP A 100 10.65 5.49 12.50
C TRP A 100 11.23 6.50 13.48
N ARG A 101 11.35 6.16 14.77
CA ARG A 101 11.98 7.04 15.76
C ARG A 101 13.40 7.45 15.35
N ALA A 102 14.19 6.49 14.85
CA ALA A 102 15.53 6.80 14.35
C ALA A 102 15.47 7.70 13.11
N ALA A 103 14.67 7.34 12.10
CA ALA A 103 14.50 8.09 10.86
C ALA A 103 14.06 9.54 11.09
N SER A 104 13.11 9.76 12.00
CA SER A 104 12.59 11.08 12.33
C SER A 104 13.60 12.00 13.02
N VAL A 105 14.59 11.45 13.73
CA VAL A 105 15.72 12.27 14.22
C VAL A 105 16.65 12.64 13.07
N PHE A 106 16.88 11.73 12.12
CA PHE A 106 17.87 11.93 11.06
C PHE A 106 17.38 12.78 9.88
N VAL A 107 16.06 12.84 9.64
CA VAL A 107 15.46 13.73 8.62
C VAL A 107 15.57 15.21 8.98
N ARG A 108 15.71 15.55 10.27
CA ARG A 108 15.78 16.94 10.74
C ARG A 108 17.02 17.67 10.24
N GLY A 109 16.86 18.75 9.48
CA GLY A 109 17.97 19.56 8.98
C GLY A 109 18.58 20.52 10.00
N ASP A 110 17.88 20.79 11.10
CA ASP A 110 18.20 21.82 12.09
C ASP A 110 19.13 21.34 13.22
N ILE A 111 19.49 20.05 13.23
CA ILE A 111 20.31 19.42 14.26
C ILE A 111 21.57 18.83 13.60
N ASP A 112 22.73 19.03 14.24
CA ASP A 112 23.99 18.43 13.79
C ASP A 112 24.01 16.90 13.99
N VAL A 113 24.90 16.22 13.27
CA VAL A 113 24.97 14.75 13.27
C VAL A 113 25.32 14.17 14.65
N ALA A 114 26.17 14.84 15.45
CA ALA A 114 26.53 14.34 16.76
C ALA A 114 25.34 14.40 17.74
N SER A 115 24.58 15.50 17.71
CA SER A 115 23.35 15.64 18.48
C SER A 115 22.27 14.64 18.03
N LYS A 116 22.11 14.39 16.73
CA LYS A 116 21.22 13.34 16.21
C LYS A 116 21.57 11.95 16.74
N ILE A 117 22.85 11.60 16.73
CA ILE A 117 23.33 10.31 17.28
C ILE A 117 23.01 10.21 18.77
N LYS A 118 23.21 11.30 19.53
CA LYS A 118 22.88 11.35 20.96
C LYS A 118 21.38 11.14 21.21
N PHE A 119 20.52 11.90 20.51
CA PHE A 119 19.07 11.75 20.63
C PHE A 119 18.58 10.35 20.28
N CYS A 120 19.12 9.75 19.23
CA CYS A 120 18.78 8.39 18.84
C CYS A 120 19.20 7.35 19.89
N LYS A 121 20.32 7.56 20.60
CA LYS A 121 20.79 6.68 21.68
C LYS A 121 19.98 6.87 22.96
N GLU A 122 19.60 8.10 23.28
CA GLU A 122 18.80 8.45 24.46
C GLU A 122 17.32 8.10 24.31
N GLY A 123 16.90 7.65 23.12
CA GLY A 123 15.51 7.30 22.85
C GLY A 123 14.58 8.51 22.76
N ALA A 124 15.13 9.68 22.43
CA ALA A 124 14.33 10.88 22.25
C ALA A 124 13.30 10.67 21.13
N VAL A 125 12.03 10.96 21.43
CA VAL A 125 10.93 10.75 20.49
C VAL A 125 10.67 12.03 19.72
N CYS A 126 11.11 12.05 18.46
CA CYS A 126 10.67 12.98 17.44
C CYS A 126 9.90 12.14 16.42
N LEU A 127 8.64 12.45 16.13
CA LEU A 127 7.83 11.72 15.15
C LEU A 127 7.60 12.62 13.95
N ASP A 128 8.15 12.22 12.81
CA ASP A 128 8.06 12.95 11.54
C ASP A 128 7.33 12.13 10.49
N GLU A 129 6.39 12.75 9.78
CA GLU A 129 5.54 12.06 8.81
C GLU A 129 6.33 11.54 7.60
N GLU A 130 7.24 12.34 7.04
CA GLU A 130 7.99 11.97 5.84
C GLU A 130 8.96 10.81 6.14
N ALA A 131 9.55 10.80 7.34
CA ALA A 131 10.28 9.65 7.84
C ALA A 131 9.42 8.38 7.95
N LEU A 132 8.14 8.49 8.36
CA LEU A 132 7.23 7.35 8.42
C LEU A 132 6.93 6.80 7.03
N ILE A 133 6.76 7.67 6.03
CA ILE A 133 6.53 7.27 4.63
C ILE A 133 7.72 6.45 4.12
N SER A 134 8.96 6.90 4.34
CA SER A 134 10.17 6.16 3.95
C SER A 134 10.25 4.79 4.64
N VAL A 135 9.88 4.71 5.93
CA VAL A 135 9.90 3.45 6.69
C VAL A 135 8.81 2.50 6.20
N LEU A 136 7.59 2.98 5.95
CA LEU A 136 6.51 2.18 5.40
C LEU A 136 6.84 1.70 3.99
N ARG A 137 7.48 2.52 3.15
CA ARG A 137 7.93 2.14 1.82
C ARG A 137 8.94 0.98 1.88
N LEU A 138 9.93 1.10 2.76
CA LEU A 138 10.93 0.03 2.95
C LEU A 138 10.26 -1.27 3.42
N ALA A 139 9.31 -1.18 4.36
CA ALA A 139 8.56 -2.34 4.83
C ALA A 139 7.71 -2.96 3.71
N TYR A 140 7.04 -2.15 2.90
CA TYR A 140 6.30 -2.58 1.72
C TYR A 140 7.18 -3.34 0.73
N ASP A 141 8.40 -2.88 0.49
CA ASP A 141 9.34 -3.52 -0.45
C ASP A 141 9.99 -4.81 0.10
N LYS A 142 10.07 -4.95 1.44
CA LYS A 142 10.85 -6.02 2.10
C LYS A 142 10.03 -7.09 2.81
N CYS A 143 8.78 -6.81 3.18
CA CYS A 143 7.99 -7.70 4.02
C CYS A 143 6.59 -7.90 3.45
N VAL A 144 6.26 -9.15 3.10
CA VAL A 144 4.97 -9.52 2.49
C VAL A 144 3.78 -9.14 3.38
N ASP A 145 3.89 -9.31 4.69
CA ASP A 145 2.83 -8.92 5.63
C ASP A 145 2.54 -7.41 5.58
N TRP A 146 3.58 -6.59 5.40
CA TRP A 146 3.44 -5.15 5.25
C TRP A 146 2.96 -4.76 3.85
N THR A 147 3.42 -5.46 2.79
CA THR A 147 2.90 -5.30 1.43
C THR A 147 1.39 -5.55 1.40
N GLU A 148 0.94 -6.68 1.96
CA GLU A 148 -0.47 -7.04 2.04
C GLU A 148 -1.25 -5.98 2.81
N PHE A 149 -0.76 -5.57 3.98
CA PHE A 149 -1.40 -4.56 4.80
C PHE A 149 -1.61 -3.24 4.05
N VAL A 150 -0.56 -2.72 3.39
CA VAL A 150 -0.61 -1.45 2.65
C VAL A 150 -1.58 -1.55 1.46
N CYS A 151 -1.58 -2.68 0.73
CA CYS A 151 -2.46 -2.88 -0.40
C CYS A 151 -3.95 -2.95 0.02
N VAL A 152 -4.25 -3.70 1.07
CA VAL A 152 -5.64 -3.99 1.49
C VAL A 152 -6.26 -2.86 2.30
N THR A 153 -5.46 -2.13 3.08
CA THR A 153 -5.96 -1.16 4.06
C THR A 153 -6.09 0.23 3.46
N ASP A 154 -7.28 0.85 3.55
CA ASP A 154 -7.54 2.20 3.01
C ASP A 154 -7.19 3.33 3.97
N GLY A 155 -6.96 3.02 5.23
CA GLY A 155 -6.57 3.99 6.25
C GLY A 155 -6.51 3.39 7.65
N ILE A 156 -6.07 4.17 8.62
CA ILE A 156 -5.97 3.79 10.04
C ILE A 156 -7.05 4.52 10.82
N LYS A 157 -7.95 3.77 11.45
CA LYS A 157 -9.00 4.33 12.33
C LYS A 157 -8.55 4.38 13.78
N LYS A 158 -7.84 3.35 14.22
CA LYS A 158 -7.31 3.25 15.58
C LYS A 158 -6.00 2.48 15.56
N HIS A 159 -5.07 2.92 16.38
CA HIS A 159 -3.83 2.22 16.64
C HIS A 159 -3.60 2.20 18.16
N GLU A 160 -3.21 1.06 18.71
CA GLU A 160 -2.81 0.97 20.12
C GLU A 160 -1.59 1.88 20.36
N ARG A 161 -1.63 2.66 21.45
CA ARG A 161 -0.54 3.59 21.75
C ARG A 161 0.75 2.82 22.00
N ILE A 162 1.86 3.36 21.52
CA ILE A 162 3.20 2.84 21.83
C ILE A 162 3.88 3.85 22.74
N ASP A 163 4.38 3.41 23.90
CA ASP A 163 5.05 4.27 24.88
C ASP A 163 4.23 5.54 25.21
N ASP A 164 2.90 5.40 25.36
CA ASP A 164 1.90 6.47 25.55
C ASP A 164 1.66 7.43 24.37
N TYR A 165 2.39 7.27 23.25
CA TYR A 165 2.21 8.07 22.05
C TYR A 165 1.04 7.56 21.19
N GLY A 166 0.11 8.47 20.89
CA GLY A 166 -0.91 8.30 19.85
C GLY A 166 -0.48 9.04 18.58
N PHE A 167 -0.56 8.36 17.44
CA PHE A 167 -0.08 8.83 16.14
C PHE A 167 -0.98 8.35 15.00
N GLU A 168 -2.25 8.06 15.28
CA GLU A 168 -3.21 7.53 14.33
C GLU A 168 -3.36 8.44 13.10
N THR A 169 -3.38 9.76 13.32
CA THR A 169 -3.47 10.76 12.25
C THR A 169 -2.23 10.77 11.36
N THR A 170 -1.03 10.77 11.96
CA THR A 170 0.24 10.72 11.23
C THR A 170 0.40 9.40 10.47
N HIS A 171 0.01 8.29 11.08
CA HIS A 171 0.10 6.98 10.46
C HIS A 171 -0.89 6.81 9.31
N ASP A 172 -2.15 7.23 9.48
CA ASP A 172 -3.15 7.26 8.41
C ASP A 172 -2.70 8.14 7.23
N SER A 173 -2.20 9.34 7.53
CA SER A 173 -1.75 10.29 6.52
C SER A 173 -0.52 9.79 5.76
N ALA A 174 0.49 9.24 6.47
CA ALA A 174 1.67 8.62 5.85
C ALA A 174 1.30 7.42 4.98
N LEU A 175 0.38 6.55 5.45
CA LEU A 175 -0.11 5.41 4.68
C LEU A 175 -0.76 5.87 3.38
N LYS A 176 -1.64 6.87 3.43
CA LYS A 176 -2.32 7.43 2.24
C LYS A 176 -1.35 8.08 1.27
N LYS A 177 -0.36 8.83 1.76
CA LYS A 177 0.71 9.42 0.94
C LYS A 177 1.54 8.34 0.26
N LEU A 178 1.92 7.29 0.98
CA LEU A 178 2.64 6.15 0.41
C LEU A 178 1.84 5.48 -0.71
N LYS A 179 0.55 5.16 -0.47
CA LYS A 179 -0.30 4.54 -1.50
C LYS A 179 -0.37 5.37 -2.77
N ARG A 180 -0.52 6.71 -2.64
CA ARG A 180 -0.49 7.63 -3.78
C ARG A 180 0.84 7.58 -4.54
N SER A 181 1.97 7.59 -3.82
CA SER A 181 3.30 7.49 -4.43
C SER A 181 3.49 6.17 -5.18
N LEU A 182 2.97 5.05 -4.65
CA LEU A 182 3.01 3.76 -5.34
C LEU A 182 2.19 3.77 -6.64
N GLU A 183 0.99 4.36 -6.65
CA GLU A 183 0.18 4.51 -7.86
C GLU A 183 0.88 5.39 -8.92
N GLU A 184 1.60 6.43 -8.50
CA GLU A 184 2.39 7.29 -9.37
C GLU A 184 3.58 6.53 -9.98
N ASP A 185 4.30 5.75 -9.17
CA ASP A 185 5.39 4.88 -9.63
C ASP A 185 4.90 3.83 -10.64
N GLU A 186 3.71 3.27 -10.44
CA GLU A 186 3.10 2.34 -11.39
C GLU A 186 2.72 3.01 -12.71
N LYS A 187 2.13 4.22 -12.65
CA LYS A 187 1.79 5.00 -13.86
C LYS A 187 3.04 5.34 -14.67
N ALA A 188 4.13 5.73 -14.00
CA ALA A 188 5.40 6.05 -14.64
C ALA A 188 6.05 4.84 -15.33
N LYS A 189 5.78 3.61 -14.86
CA LYS A 189 6.30 2.36 -15.43
C LYS A 189 5.47 1.81 -16.59
N ARG A 190 4.27 2.36 -16.88
CA ARG A 190 3.45 1.89 -18.01
C ARG A 190 4.16 2.23 -19.32
N PRO A 191 4.42 1.25 -20.21
CA PRO A 191 4.99 1.54 -21.52
C PRO A 191 4.06 2.47 -22.29
N ILE A 192 4.56 3.65 -22.69
CA ILE A 192 3.92 4.44 -23.75
C ILE A 192 4.09 3.62 -25.02
N LYS A 193 3.02 2.98 -25.49
CA LYS A 193 3.04 2.24 -26.75
C LYS A 193 3.07 3.26 -27.88
N ASP A 194 4.25 3.74 -28.24
CA ASP A 194 4.47 4.37 -29.53
C ASP A 194 4.22 3.30 -30.60
N SER A 195 3.07 3.40 -31.27
CA SER A 195 2.83 2.70 -32.53
C SER A 195 2.82 3.76 -33.63
N PRO A 196 3.63 3.55 -34.68
CA PRO A 196 3.16 2.67 -35.73
C PRO A 196 4.28 1.76 -36.25
N THR A 197 4.17 0.46 -35.99
CA THR A 197 4.88 -0.53 -36.80
C THR A 197 3.91 -1.66 -37.07
N GLY A 198 3.33 -1.61 -38.26
CA GLY A 198 2.54 -2.70 -38.80
C GLY A 198 3.42 -3.94 -38.90
N PHE A 199 3.01 -5.01 -38.23
CA PHE A 199 3.36 -6.34 -38.69
C PHE A 199 2.61 -6.55 -40.00
N ALA A 200 3.26 -6.25 -41.12
CA ALA A 200 2.89 -6.89 -42.36
C ALA A 200 3.16 -8.38 -42.15
N ALA A 201 2.09 -9.18 -42.03
CA ALA A 201 2.21 -10.62 -42.19
C ALA A 201 2.87 -10.86 -43.56
N PRO A 202 3.92 -11.70 -43.67
CA PRO A 202 4.52 -12.00 -44.96
C PRO A 202 3.44 -12.52 -45.90
N ALA A 203 3.52 -12.15 -47.19
CA ALA A 203 2.60 -12.55 -48.25
C ALA A 203 2.61 -14.07 -48.57
N CYS A 204 3.03 -14.90 -47.61
CA CYS A 204 3.12 -16.35 -47.67
C CYS A 204 2.01 -16.97 -46.80
N GLY A 205 0.77 -16.57 -47.06
CA GLY A 205 -0.44 -17.24 -46.57
C GLY A 205 -1.41 -17.56 -47.71
N ALA A 206 -0.89 -17.63 -48.95
CA ALA A 206 -1.63 -18.17 -50.08
C ALA A 206 -1.66 -19.70 -49.97
N LEU A 207 -2.85 -20.26 -50.24
CA LEU A 207 -3.22 -21.68 -50.27
C LEU A 207 -3.40 -22.33 -48.90
N LEU A 208 -4.64 -22.72 -48.57
CA LEU A 208 -5.11 -24.10 -48.76
C LEU A 208 -6.66 -24.16 -48.87
N GLU A 209 -7.06 -24.82 -49.94
CA GLU A 209 -8.29 -25.58 -50.24
C GLU A 209 -9.66 -25.14 -49.68
N LYS A 210 -10.52 -24.73 -50.64
CA LYS A 210 -11.95 -25.04 -50.57
C LYS A 210 -12.11 -26.55 -50.76
N ASP A 211 -12.60 -27.24 -49.74
CA ASP A 211 -13.31 -28.50 -49.93
C ASP A 211 -14.69 -28.41 -49.27
N GLY A 212 -15.71 -28.83 -50.01
CA GLY A 212 -17.10 -28.45 -49.84
C GLY A 212 -18.01 -29.45 -49.11
N VAL A 213 -19.25 -29.51 -49.61
CA VAL A 213 -20.43 -30.33 -49.22
C VAL A 213 -21.39 -29.56 -48.29
N LYS A 214 -22.61 -29.20 -48.70
CA LYS A 214 -23.64 -30.00 -49.39
C LYS A 214 -24.53 -29.13 -50.27
#